data_AF-A0AAD5DNW1-F1
#
_entry.id   AF-A0AAD5DNW1-F1
#
_cell.length_a   1.000
_cell.length_b   1.000
_cell.length_c   1.000
_cell.angle_alpha   90.00
_cell.angle_beta   90.00
_cell.angle_gamma   90.00
#
_symmetry.space_group_name_H-M   'P 1'
#
loop_
_entity.id
_entity.type
_entity.pdbx_description
1 polymer ?
#
loop_
_entity_poly.entity_id
_entity_poly.type
_entity_poly.pdbx_seq_one_letter_code
_entity_poly.pdbx_strand_id
1 'polypeptide(L)'
;MSLLGAPDLPFGQRFNLTYSASLSVIMDTLTLAVTALYWGRVGLAASPALHAFLAIHILGCSVELAWRWQCRKASDGGSYARFRELPSLIMRLNDALLGPVVLWPRVLLDRLPAANGSDADGSTRAVMAAAARHASLLLFGSASTGQALAWAKPLRLCLAVPIHLLMTVQMARKFPQVCAAACLSSPAAQRHTSAAFRLLGTLRYDMLRVLGSDAQPKLSPQSECAVVLTYLDLTLGCLLPALVQAAAETRLYVQHSAERRRLGLPRERGWQARVHDELAELAQALSWPQAAIMLWVTLGVAFDLALLAAK
;
A
#
# COMPACT_ATOMS: atom_id res chain seq x y z
N MET A 1 17.80 2.03 -14.84
CA MET A 1 17.44 3.42 -14.48
C MET A 1 18.70 4.08 -13.97
N SER A 2 19.24 5.06 -14.70
CA SER A 2 20.39 5.86 -14.27
C SER A 2 19.92 6.96 -13.31
N LEU A 3 20.73 7.26 -12.29
CA LEU A 3 20.41 8.27 -11.28
C LEU A 3 20.60 9.68 -11.87
N LEU A 4 19.55 10.50 -11.88
CA LEU A 4 19.57 11.86 -12.40
C LEU A 4 20.22 12.84 -11.40
N GLY A 5 20.64 14.01 -11.90
CA GLY A 5 21.30 15.05 -11.12
C GLY A 5 22.80 14.81 -10.89
N ALA A 6 23.52 15.87 -10.52
CA ALA A 6 24.96 15.82 -10.28
C ALA A 6 25.29 15.07 -8.96
N PRO A 7 26.42 14.33 -8.85
CA PRO A 7 26.71 13.50 -7.68
C PRO A 7 26.98 14.24 -6.37
N ASP A 8 27.29 15.53 -6.44
CA ASP A 8 27.44 16.42 -5.28
C ASP A 8 26.11 16.71 -4.59
N LEU A 9 24.99 16.65 -5.31
CA LEU A 9 23.65 16.78 -4.74
C LEU A 9 23.36 15.66 -3.72
N PRO A 10 22.60 15.97 -2.64
CA PRO A 10 22.19 14.96 -1.67
C PRO A 10 21.39 13.81 -2.33
N PHE A 11 21.58 12.59 -1.84
CA PHE A 11 20.86 11.41 -2.34
C PHE A 11 19.36 11.62 -2.46
N GLY A 12 18.72 12.20 -1.43
CA GLY A 12 17.27 12.46 -1.44
C GLY A 12 16.81 13.33 -2.62
N GLN A 13 17.58 14.34 -3.00
CA GLN A 13 17.26 15.20 -4.15
C GLN A 13 17.42 14.42 -5.46
N ARG A 14 18.50 13.66 -5.61
CA ARG A 14 18.72 12.81 -6.81
C ARG A 14 17.67 11.71 -6.94
N PHE A 15 17.28 11.09 -5.83
CA PHE A 15 16.18 10.12 -5.78
C PHE A 15 14.89 10.76 -6.28
N ASN A 16 14.54 11.95 -5.74
CA ASN A 16 13.36 12.70 -6.14
C ASN A 16 13.38 13.10 -7.62
N LEU A 17 14.51 13.56 -8.14
CA LEU A 17 14.70 13.83 -9.56
C LEU A 17 14.46 12.59 -10.42
N THR A 18 15.09 11.48 -10.05
CA THR A 18 15.08 10.24 -10.82
C THR A 18 13.68 9.64 -10.88
N TYR A 19 13.00 9.54 -9.74
CA TYR A 19 11.64 9.00 -9.67
C TYR A 19 10.58 9.94 -10.23
N SER A 20 10.74 11.25 -10.03
CA SER A 20 9.82 12.22 -10.63
C SER A 20 9.89 12.15 -12.14
N ALA A 21 11.08 12.13 -12.74
CA ALA A 21 11.27 12.11 -14.19
C ALA A 21 10.48 10.98 -14.89
N SER A 22 10.42 9.78 -14.31
CA SER A 22 9.84 8.60 -14.97
C SER A 22 8.37 8.29 -14.61
N LEU A 23 7.97 8.42 -13.33
CA LEU A 23 6.71 7.85 -12.85
C LEU A 23 5.73 8.87 -12.26
N SER A 24 6.22 9.92 -11.60
CA SER A 24 5.33 10.81 -10.84
C SER A 24 4.28 11.51 -11.71
N VAL A 25 4.59 12.03 -12.91
CA VAL A 25 3.56 12.70 -13.76
C VAL A 25 2.42 11.75 -14.10
N ILE A 26 2.77 10.52 -14.50
CA ILE A 26 1.80 9.51 -14.90
C ILE A 26 0.91 9.18 -13.70
N MET A 27 1.50 9.00 -12.52
CA MET A 27 0.78 8.67 -11.30
C MET A 27 -0.07 9.83 -10.77
N ASP A 28 0.43 11.05 -10.80
CA ASP A 28 -0.32 12.25 -10.39
C ASP A 28 -1.51 12.48 -11.33
N THR A 29 -1.32 12.29 -12.63
CA THR A 29 -2.37 12.40 -13.65
C THR A 29 -3.40 11.29 -13.52
N LEU A 30 -2.96 10.04 -13.31
CA LEU A 30 -3.86 8.91 -13.10
C LEU A 30 -4.66 9.09 -11.81
N THR A 31 -3.99 9.50 -10.72
CA THR A 31 -4.64 9.77 -9.43
C THR A 31 -5.67 10.89 -9.58
N LEU A 32 -5.32 11.98 -10.27
CA LEU A 32 -6.23 13.07 -10.57
C LEU A 32 -7.46 12.60 -11.37
N ALA A 33 -7.23 11.84 -12.45
CA ALA A 33 -8.31 11.32 -13.31
C ALA A 33 -9.24 10.35 -12.55
N VAL A 34 -8.68 9.40 -11.80
CA VAL A 34 -9.45 8.45 -10.98
C VAL A 34 -10.25 9.18 -9.90
N THR A 35 -9.64 10.16 -9.23
CA THR A 35 -10.31 10.96 -8.20
C THR A 35 -11.45 11.79 -8.79
N ALA A 36 -11.25 12.42 -9.95
CA ALA A 36 -12.26 13.20 -10.64
C ALA A 36 -13.43 12.33 -11.14
N LEU A 37 -13.13 11.20 -11.77
CA LEU A 37 -14.14 10.22 -12.19
C LEU A 37 -14.95 9.73 -10.99
N TYR A 38 -14.29 9.43 -9.88
CA TYR A 38 -14.96 9.00 -8.66
C TYR A 38 -15.86 10.09 -8.10
N TRP A 39 -15.36 11.34 -8.00
CA TRP A 39 -16.14 12.47 -7.52
C TRP A 39 -17.41 12.67 -8.36
N GLY A 40 -17.29 12.59 -9.70
CA GLY A 40 -18.45 12.64 -10.59
C GLY A 40 -19.45 11.48 -10.38
N ARG A 41 -18.97 10.29 -9.99
CA ARG A 41 -19.80 9.08 -9.78
C ARG A 41 -20.50 9.02 -8.43
N VAL A 42 -19.92 9.60 -7.37
CA VAL A 42 -20.61 9.72 -6.08
C VAL A 42 -21.60 10.87 -6.06
N GLY A 43 -21.33 11.93 -6.82
CA GLY A 43 -22.21 13.09 -6.97
C GLY A 43 -22.51 13.79 -5.64
N LEU A 44 -23.65 14.48 -5.55
CA LEU A 44 -24.09 15.23 -4.36
C LEU A 44 -24.50 14.33 -3.18
N ALA A 45 -24.58 13.01 -3.38
CA ALA A 45 -24.97 12.06 -2.33
C ALA A 45 -23.82 11.68 -1.39
N ALA A 46 -22.59 12.14 -1.68
CA ALA A 46 -21.45 11.92 -0.82
C ALA A 46 -21.50 12.78 0.45
N SER A 47 -20.88 12.30 1.53
CA SER A 47 -20.74 13.10 2.75
C SER A 47 -19.85 14.33 2.49
N PRO A 48 -20.03 15.44 3.23
CA PRO A 48 -19.16 16.61 3.11
C PRO A 48 -17.68 16.29 3.34
N ALA A 49 -17.38 15.35 4.24
CA ALA A 49 -16.02 14.88 4.48
C ALA A 49 -15.41 14.19 3.25
N LEU A 50 -16.20 13.38 2.53
CA LEU A 50 -15.74 12.75 1.29
C LEU A 50 -15.49 13.79 0.20
N HIS A 51 -16.36 14.80 0.07
CA HIS A 51 -16.13 15.91 -0.85
C HIS A 51 -14.86 16.69 -0.53
N ALA A 52 -14.65 17.05 0.73
CA ALA A 52 -13.43 17.75 1.16
C ALA A 52 -12.18 16.91 0.85
N PHE A 53 -12.23 15.60 1.11
CA PHE A 53 -11.15 14.67 0.81
C PHE A 53 -10.80 14.62 -0.68
N LEU A 54 -11.80 14.49 -1.56
CA LEU A 54 -11.60 14.47 -3.00
C LEU A 54 -11.09 15.82 -3.51
N ALA A 55 -11.58 16.94 -2.96
CA ALA A 55 -11.10 18.28 -3.25
C ALA A 55 -9.62 18.45 -2.92
N ILE A 56 -9.21 18.02 -1.72
CA ILE A 56 -7.81 18.06 -1.28
C ILE A 56 -6.93 17.22 -2.21
N HIS A 57 -7.39 16.06 -2.66
CA HIS A 57 -6.65 15.21 -3.60
C HIS A 57 -6.45 15.86 -4.97
N ILE A 58 -7.53 16.38 -5.56
CA ILE A 58 -7.48 17.07 -6.85
C ILE A 58 -6.56 18.28 -6.76
N LEU A 59 -6.70 19.09 -5.70
CA LEU A 59 -5.87 20.26 -5.48
C LEU A 59 -4.41 19.87 -5.27
N GLY A 60 -4.13 18.87 -4.42
CA GLY A 60 -2.79 18.38 -4.14
C GLY A 60 -2.08 17.89 -5.40
N CYS A 61 -2.71 17.03 -6.19
CA CYS A 61 -2.16 16.56 -7.47
C CYS A 61 -1.94 17.72 -8.46
N SER A 62 -2.87 18.68 -8.54
CA SER A 62 -2.73 19.85 -9.44
C SER A 62 -1.58 20.75 -9.02
N VAL A 63 -1.42 21.00 -7.72
CA VAL A 63 -0.31 21.78 -7.16
C VAL A 63 1.03 21.06 -7.38
N GLU A 64 1.11 19.74 -7.16
CA GLU A 64 2.33 18.97 -7.43
C GLU A 64 2.73 19.04 -8.92
N LEU A 65 1.78 18.89 -9.84
CA LEU A 65 2.02 18.99 -11.28
C LEU A 65 2.48 20.40 -11.69
N ALA A 66 1.82 21.45 -11.18
CA ALA A 66 2.18 22.83 -11.45
C ALA A 66 3.57 23.20 -10.88
N TRP A 67 3.84 22.81 -9.63
CA TRP A 67 5.13 23.05 -8.98
C TRP A 67 6.27 22.38 -9.73
N ARG A 68 6.07 21.12 -10.13
CA ARG A 68 7.03 20.40 -10.97
C ARG A 68 7.28 21.11 -12.30
N TRP A 69 6.21 21.51 -12.98
CA TRP A 69 6.34 22.21 -14.26
C TRP A 69 7.20 23.46 -14.12
N GLN A 70 6.96 24.24 -13.05
CA GLN A 70 7.72 25.45 -12.77
C GLN A 70 9.21 25.17 -12.55
N CYS A 71 9.54 24.07 -11.86
CA CYS A 71 10.92 23.70 -11.55
C CYS A 71 11.64 22.91 -12.66
N ARG A 72 10.96 22.52 -13.75
CA ARG A 72 11.53 21.63 -14.79
C ARG A 72 12.79 22.15 -15.48
N LYS A 73 13.00 23.48 -15.47
CA LYS A 73 14.15 24.13 -16.11
C LYS A 73 15.40 24.12 -15.23
N ALA A 74 15.26 23.89 -13.93
CA ALA A 74 16.39 23.82 -13.02
C ALA A 74 17.09 22.46 -13.18
N SER A 75 18.41 22.47 -13.40
CA SER A 75 19.21 21.26 -13.62
C SER A 75 19.25 20.33 -12.39
N ASP A 76 19.07 20.89 -11.20
CA ASP A 76 18.94 20.18 -9.93
C ASP A 76 17.47 19.90 -9.55
N GLY A 77 16.51 20.25 -10.42
CA GLY A 77 15.06 20.16 -10.18
C GLY A 77 14.52 21.17 -9.18
N GLY A 78 15.34 22.14 -8.74
CA GLY A 78 14.96 23.26 -7.91
C GLY A 78 14.28 22.88 -6.59
N SER A 79 13.36 23.73 -6.14
CA SER A 79 12.64 23.52 -4.88
C SER A 79 11.77 22.25 -4.88
N TYR A 80 11.26 21.84 -6.04
CA TYR A 80 10.46 20.62 -6.16
C TYR A 80 11.27 19.38 -5.77
N ALA A 81 12.47 19.18 -6.33
CA ALA A 81 13.30 18.02 -5.99
C ALA A 81 13.69 17.98 -4.50
N ARG A 82 13.84 19.14 -3.87
CA ARG A 82 14.22 19.27 -2.46
C ARG A 82 13.06 19.01 -1.49
N PHE A 83 11.85 19.45 -1.84
CA PHE A 83 10.75 19.54 -0.88
C PHE A 83 9.50 18.75 -1.26
N ARG A 84 9.46 18.05 -2.41
CA ARG A 84 8.25 17.31 -2.87
C ARG A 84 7.72 16.28 -1.88
N GLU A 85 8.56 15.77 -1.00
CA GLU A 85 8.15 14.77 0.00
C GLU A 85 7.16 15.32 1.02
N LEU A 86 7.20 16.63 1.28
CA LEU A 86 6.34 17.25 2.28
C LEU A 86 4.85 17.26 1.86
N PRO A 87 4.47 17.73 0.65
CA PRO A 87 3.09 17.58 0.19
C PRO A 87 2.63 16.12 0.13
N SER A 88 3.47 15.21 -0.41
CA SER A 88 3.14 13.79 -0.46
C SER A 88 2.92 13.20 0.95
N LEU A 89 3.73 13.59 1.93
CA LEU A 89 3.55 13.24 3.34
C LEU A 89 2.23 13.77 3.88
N ILE A 90 1.91 15.04 3.64
CA ILE A 90 0.66 15.67 4.11
C ILE A 90 -0.56 14.97 3.48
N MET A 91 -0.54 14.68 2.19
CA MET A 91 -1.62 13.96 1.51
C MET A 91 -1.83 12.57 2.10
N ARG A 92 -0.77 11.80 2.34
CA ARG A 92 -0.90 10.46 2.94
C ARG A 92 -1.32 10.50 4.41
N LEU A 93 -0.90 11.51 5.17
CA LEU A 93 -1.40 11.73 6.53
C LEU A 93 -2.90 12.08 6.51
N ASN A 94 -3.33 12.89 5.55
CA ASN A 94 -4.74 13.18 5.32
C ASN A 94 -5.53 11.89 4.99
N ASP A 95 -4.98 10.99 4.16
CA ASP A 95 -5.56 9.67 3.87
C ASP A 95 -5.71 8.82 5.14
N ALA A 96 -4.64 8.78 5.93
CA ALA A 96 -4.59 7.99 7.16
C ALA A 96 -5.58 8.51 8.22
N LEU A 97 -5.67 9.84 8.39
CA LEU A 97 -6.38 10.45 9.52
C LEU A 97 -7.84 10.76 9.23
N LEU A 98 -8.17 11.27 8.03
CA LEU A 98 -9.55 11.63 7.73
C LEU A 98 -10.40 10.41 7.37
N GLY A 99 -9.76 9.30 6.96
CA GLY A 99 -10.39 8.00 6.81
C GLY A 99 -11.51 7.82 5.77
N PRO A 100 -11.77 8.67 4.74
CA PRO A 100 -12.82 8.36 3.77
C PRO A 100 -12.37 7.27 2.78
N VAL A 101 -11.08 6.95 2.78
CA VAL A 101 -10.47 5.83 2.02
C VAL A 101 -11.00 4.46 2.49
N VAL A 102 -11.69 4.35 3.63
CA VAL A 102 -12.43 3.10 3.94
C VAL A 102 -13.90 3.15 3.54
N LEU A 103 -14.46 4.35 3.38
CA LEU A 103 -15.87 4.50 3.03
C LEU A 103 -16.08 4.32 1.52
N TRP A 104 -15.08 4.63 0.68
CA TRP A 104 -15.23 4.46 -0.77
C TRP A 104 -15.45 3.02 -1.23
N PRO A 105 -14.75 1.96 -0.72
CA PRO A 105 -15.01 0.61 -1.19
C PRO A 105 -16.40 0.20 -0.70
N ARG A 106 -16.77 0.57 0.53
CA ARG A 106 -18.10 0.28 1.08
C ARG A 106 -19.23 0.80 0.20
N VAL A 107 -19.18 2.09 -0.17
CA VAL A 107 -20.21 2.75 -1.01
C VAL A 107 -20.33 2.09 -2.38
N LEU A 108 -19.21 1.65 -2.96
CA LEU A 108 -19.21 0.97 -4.26
C LEU A 108 -19.65 -0.49 -4.15
N LEU A 109 -19.23 -1.20 -3.11
CA LEU A 109 -19.65 -2.57 -2.80
C LEU A 109 -21.15 -2.66 -2.50
N ASP A 110 -21.74 -1.63 -1.87
CA ASP A 110 -23.20 -1.53 -1.67
C ASP A 110 -24.01 -1.52 -2.95
N ARG A 111 -23.41 -1.06 -4.06
CA ARG A 111 -24.07 -1.03 -5.37
C ARG A 111 -23.94 -2.35 -6.12
N LEU A 112 -23.15 -3.30 -5.62
CA LEU A 112 -22.96 -4.59 -6.27
C LEU A 112 -24.01 -5.59 -5.73
N PRO A 113 -24.67 -6.35 -6.61
CA PRO A 113 -25.59 -7.38 -6.16
C PRO A 113 -24.85 -8.45 -5.36
N ALA A 114 -25.52 -8.99 -4.34
CA ALA A 114 -25.05 -10.19 -3.67
C ALA A 114 -24.85 -11.32 -4.69
N ALA A 115 -23.87 -12.20 -4.45
CA ALA A 115 -23.73 -13.38 -5.29
C ALA A 115 -24.97 -14.26 -5.07
N ASN A 116 -25.82 -14.38 -6.07
CA ASN A 116 -26.95 -15.29 -6.02
C ASN A 116 -26.39 -16.72 -6.01
N GLY A 117 -26.64 -17.46 -4.93
CA GLY A 117 -26.21 -18.87 -4.83
C GLY A 117 -26.93 -19.81 -5.81
N SER A 118 -27.68 -19.27 -6.76
CA SER A 118 -28.53 -19.99 -7.72
C SER A 118 -27.85 -20.36 -9.03
N ASP A 119 -26.69 -19.79 -9.35
CA ASP A 119 -25.92 -20.14 -10.56
C ASP A 119 -25.08 -21.40 -10.31
N ALA A 120 -25.77 -22.46 -9.86
CA ALA A 120 -25.21 -23.77 -9.56
C ALA A 120 -24.96 -24.60 -10.82
N ASP A 121 -24.44 -23.97 -11.88
CA ASP A 121 -23.76 -24.75 -12.90
C ASP A 121 -22.46 -25.22 -12.24
N GLY A 122 -22.41 -26.48 -11.79
CA GLY A 122 -21.26 -27.07 -11.09
C GLY A 122 -20.00 -27.18 -11.96
N SER A 123 -19.97 -26.49 -13.10
CA SER A 123 -18.85 -26.44 -14.02
C SER A 123 -17.63 -25.78 -13.37
N THR A 124 -16.44 -26.31 -13.65
CA THR A 124 -15.17 -25.76 -13.16
C THR A 124 -15.01 -24.28 -13.49
N ARG A 125 -15.52 -23.84 -14.66
CA ARG A 125 -15.47 -22.44 -15.08
C ARG A 125 -16.32 -21.53 -14.18
N ALA A 126 -17.53 -21.94 -13.83
CA ALA A 126 -18.39 -21.17 -12.93
C ALA A 126 -17.77 -21.03 -11.53
N VAL A 127 -17.18 -22.12 -11.01
CA VAL A 127 -16.46 -22.11 -9.72
C VAL A 127 -15.26 -21.15 -9.76
N MET A 128 -14.44 -21.20 -10.81
CA MET A 128 -13.30 -20.30 -10.98
C MET A 128 -13.74 -18.84 -11.11
N ALA A 129 -14.82 -18.56 -11.85
CA ALA A 129 -15.36 -17.22 -12.01
C ALA A 129 -15.89 -16.65 -10.68
N ALA A 130 -16.58 -17.47 -9.88
CA ALA A 130 -17.05 -17.08 -8.55
C ALA A 130 -15.87 -16.79 -7.60
N ALA A 131 -14.85 -17.65 -7.59
CA ALA A 131 -13.64 -17.44 -6.79
C ALA A 131 -12.88 -16.16 -7.20
N ALA A 132 -12.71 -15.92 -8.50
CA ALA A 132 -12.07 -14.73 -9.03
C ALA A 132 -12.85 -13.45 -8.70
N ARG A 133 -14.19 -13.50 -8.80
CA ARG A 133 -15.06 -12.40 -8.37
C ARG A 133 -14.89 -12.11 -6.88
N HIS A 134 -14.90 -13.14 -6.03
CA HIS A 134 -14.74 -12.96 -4.59
C HIS A 134 -13.35 -12.40 -4.23
N ALA A 135 -12.28 -12.94 -4.84
CA ALA A 135 -10.94 -12.40 -4.67
C ALA A 135 -10.85 -10.93 -5.09
N SER A 136 -11.50 -10.55 -6.18
CA SER A 136 -11.56 -9.15 -6.63
C SER A 136 -12.29 -8.26 -5.62
N LEU A 137 -13.38 -8.74 -5.02
CA LEU A 137 -14.11 -8.02 -3.97
C LEU A 137 -13.25 -7.84 -2.70
N LEU A 138 -12.50 -8.87 -2.30
CA LEU A 138 -11.57 -8.79 -1.17
C LEU A 138 -10.42 -7.82 -1.44
N LEU A 139 -9.79 -7.89 -2.62
CA LEU A 139 -8.73 -6.96 -3.02
C LEU A 139 -9.25 -5.52 -3.03
N PHE A 140 -10.41 -5.28 -3.63
CA PHE A 140 -11.03 -3.96 -3.64
C PHE A 140 -11.40 -3.48 -2.23
N GLY A 141 -12.00 -4.36 -1.41
CA GLY A 141 -12.39 -4.06 -0.03
C GLY A 141 -11.21 -3.84 0.93
N SER A 142 -10.04 -4.39 0.63
CA SER A 142 -8.83 -4.23 1.44
C SER A 142 -8.18 -2.84 1.34
N ALA A 143 -8.66 -1.97 0.45
CA ALA A 143 -8.01 -0.69 0.11
C ALA A 143 -6.59 -0.79 -0.46
N SER A 144 -6.09 -2.00 -0.74
CA SER A 144 -4.75 -2.24 -1.32
C SER A 144 -4.54 -1.51 -2.66
N THR A 145 -5.58 -1.36 -3.49
CA THR A 145 -5.52 -0.55 -4.72
C THR A 145 -5.24 0.92 -4.42
N GLY A 146 -5.88 1.49 -3.41
CA GLY A 146 -5.65 2.88 -2.99
C GLY A 146 -4.23 3.05 -2.44
N GLN A 147 -3.79 2.11 -1.61
CA GLN A 147 -2.41 2.08 -1.10
C GLN A 147 -1.39 1.95 -2.23
N ALA A 148 -1.65 1.13 -3.25
CA ALA A 148 -0.76 0.96 -4.41
C ALA A 148 -0.59 2.29 -5.19
N LEU A 149 -1.67 3.06 -5.37
CA LEU A 149 -1.59 4.40 -5.96
C LEU A 149 -0.76 5.36 -5.10
N ALA A 150 -0.92 5.30 -3.77
CA ALA A 150 -0.11 6.10 -2.85
C ALA A 150 1.38 5.73 -2.93
N TRP A 151 1.73 4.44 -2.96
CA TRP A 151 3.12 3.98 -3.14
C TRP A 151 3.74 4.43 -4.46
N ALA A 152 2.94 4.54 -5.51
CA ALA A 152 3.40 4.99 -6.80
C ALA A 152 3.79 6.49 -6.82
N LYS A 153 3.45 7.25 -5.77
CA LYS A 153 4.02 8.56 -5.46
C LYS A 153 5.16 8.41 -4.45
N PRO A 154 6.38 8.06 -4.88
CA PRO A 154 7.43 7.57 -4.00
C PRO A 154 7.78 8.63 -2.94
N LEU A 155 7.71 8.21 -1.68
CA LEU A 155 8.18 8.92 -0.50
C LEU A 155 9.30 8.07 0.09
N ARG A 156 10.37 8.64 0.65
CA ARG A 156 11.47 7.85 1.24
C ARG A 156 10.95 6.75 2.16
N LEU A 157 11.59 5.58 2.12
CA LEU A 157 11.13 4.40 2.86
C LEU A 157 10.86 4.68 4.34
N CYS A 158 11.74 5.47 4.99
CA CYS A 158 11.64 5.84 6.40
C CYS A 158 10.39 6.68 6.75
N LEU A 159 9.80 7.37 5.77
CA LEU A 159 8.57 8.13 5.93
C LEU A 159 7.36 7.32 5.44
N ALA A 160 7.52 6.59 4.33
CA ALA A 160 6.45 5.81 3.73
C ALA A 160 5.95 4.70 4.67
N VAL A 161 6.84 3.88 5.21
CA VAL A 161 6.45 2.70 6.01
C VAL A 161 5.61 3.08 7.23
N PRO A 162 6.02 4.04 8.10
CA PRO A 162 5.20 4.41 9.26
C PRO A 162 3.80 4.93 8.88
N ILE A 163 3.69 5.69 7.79
CA ILE A 163 2.39 6.22 7.35
C ILE A 163 1.49 5.11 6.82
N HIS A 164 2.03 4.21 6.00
CA HIS A 164 1.26 3.09 5.48
C HIS A 164 0.84 2.12 6.59
N LEU A 165 1.67 1.91 7.61
CA LEU A 165 1.28 1.17 8.82
C LEU A 165 0.16 1.90 9.58
N LEU A 166 0.26 3.22 9.74
CA LEU A 166 -0.80 4.02 10.36
C LEU A 166 -2.10 3.91 9.56
N MET A 167 -2.04 4.01 8.22
CA MET A 167 -3.18 3.80 7.33
C MET A 167 -3.79 2.42 7.57
N THR A 168 -3.00 1.35 7.52
CA THR A 168 -3.47 -0.02 7.75
C THR A 168 -4.14 -0.21 9.11
N VAL A 169 -3.59 0.35 10.18
CA VAL A 169 -4.22 0.30 11.52
C VAL A 169 -5.58 1.02 11.52
N GLN A 170 -5.69 2.16 10.83
CA GLN A 170 -6.96 2.88 10.72
C GLN A 170 -7.97 2.13 9.83
N MET A 171 -7.51 1.52 8.73
CA MET A 171 -8.34 0.69 7.85
C MET A 171 -8.87 -0.55 8.60
N ALA A 172 -8.02 -1.22 9.38
CA ALA A 172 -8.36 -2.41 10.15
C ALA A 172 -9.58 -2.20 11.06
N ARG A 173 -9.61 -1.04 11.76
CA ARG A 173 -10.73 -0.63 12.64
C ARG A 173 -12.06 -0.45 11.90
N LYS A 174 -12.02 -0.28 10.58
CA LYS A 174 -13.17 0.03 9.74
C LYS A 174 -13.57 -1.14 8.84
N PHE A 175 -12.73 -2.16 8.66
CA PHE A 175 -13.07 -3.35 7.86
C PHE A 175 -14.31 -4.12 8.31
N PRO A 176 -14.71 -4.17 9.60
CA PRO A 176 -16.00 -4.76 9.96
C PRO A 176 -17.18 -4.12 9.22
N GLN A 177 -17.13 -2.80 8.99
CA GLN A 177 -18.16 -2.08 8.23
C GLN A 177 -18.12 -2.47 6.75
N VAL A 178 -16.93 -2.61 6.15
CA VAL A 178 -16.74 -3.08 4.77
C VAL A 178 -17.28 -4.50 4.61
N CYS A 179 -16.97 -5.39 5.55
CA CYS A 179 -17.43 -6.78 5.57
C CYS A 179 -18.95 -6.92 5.77
N ALA A 180 -19.62 -5.89 6.27
CA ALA A 180 -21.09 -5.86 6.35
C ALA A 180 -21.78 -5.61 4.99
N ALA A 181 -21.02 -5.27 3.94
CA ALA A 181 -21.55 -5.12 2.59
C ALA A 181 -22.26 -6.39 2.11
N ALA A 182 -23.43 -6.26 1.49
CA ALA A 182 -24.26 -7.39 1.06
C ALA A 182 -23.49 -8.42 0.20
N CYS A 183 -22.59 -7.95 -0.67
CA CYS A 183 -21.76 -8.82 -1.50
C CYS A 183 -20.70 -9.62 -0.74
N LEU A 184 -20.27 -9.16 0.44
CA LEU A 184 -19.30 -9.83 1.32
C LEU A 184 -19.95 -10.59 2.47
N SER A 185 -21.12 -10.14 2.93
CA SER A 185 -21.87 -10.77 4.02
C SER A 185 -22.78 -11.92 3.56
N SER A 186 -22.92 -12.15 2.25
CA SER A 186 -23.66 -13.30 1.72
C SER A 186 -23.06 -14.64 2.16
N PRO A 187 -23.87 -15.70 2.39
CA PRO A 187 -23.37 -17.01 2.79
C PRO A 187 -22.33 -17.60 1.82
N ALA A 188 -22.50 -17.36 0.52
CA ALA A 188 -21.54 -17.82 -0.49
C ALA A 188 -20.18 -17.13 -0.33
N ALA A 189 -20.16 -15.80 -0.15
CA ALA A 189 -18.94 -15.05 0.09
C ALA A 189 -18.26 -15.46 1.41
N GLN A 190 -19.03 -15.65 2.48
CA GLN A 190 -18.51 -16.10 3.78
C GLN A 190 -17.82 -17.47 3.69
N ARG A 191 -18.33 -18.41 2.87
CA ARG A 191 -17.65 -19.70 2.64
C ARG A 191 -16.27 -19.52 2.00
N HIS A 192 -16.17 -18.67 0.98
CA HIS A 192 -14.89 -18.38 0.32
C HIS A 192 -13.92 -17.63 1.25
N THR A 193 -14.44 -16.67 2.03
CA THR A 193 -13.66 -15.94 3.04
C THR A 193 -13.13 -16.88 4.13
N SER A 194 -13.97 -17.80 4.63
CA SER A 194 -13.54 -18.77 5.64
C SER A 194 -12.48 -19.73 5.10
N ALA A 195 -12.61 -20.17 3.84
CA ALA A 195 -11.57 -20.95 3.18
C ALA A 195 -10.24 -20.17 3.06
N ALA A 196 -10.29 -18.90 2.68
CA ALA A 196 -9.12 -18.02 2.63
C ALA A 196 -8.51 -17.81 4.02
N PHE A 197 -9.32 -17.55 5.04
CA PHE A 197 -8.88 -17.40 6.43
C PHE A 197 -8.16 -18.65 6.92
N ARG A 198 -8.73 -19.84 6.68
CA ARG A 198 -8.11 -21.12 7.05
C ARG A 198 -6.78 -21.33 6.36
N LEU A 199 -6.72 -21.07 5.04
CA LEU A 199 -5.49 -21.17 4.26
C LEU A 199 -4.42 -20.21 4.78
N LEU A 200 -4.76 -18.94 5.03
CA LEU A 200 -3.82 -17.96 5.57
C LEU A 200 -3.33 -18.35 6.97
N GLY A 201 -4.18 -18.95 7.81
CA GLY A 201 -3.72 -19.42 9.10
C GLY A 201 -2.81 -20.65 9.05
N THR A 202 -2.56 -21.26 7.89
CA THR A 202 -1.43 -22.22 7.71
C THR A 202 -0.08 -21.52 7.65
N LEU A 203 -0.06 -20.21 7.35
CA LEU A 203 1.17 -19.39 7.37
C LEU A 203 1.51 -18.92 8.79
N ARG A 204 0.62 -19.14 9.76
CA ARG A 204 0.78 -18.64 11.12
C ARG A 204 2.07 -19.18 11.71
N TYR A 205 2.91 -18.28 12.19
CA TYR A 205 4.12 -18.64 12.88
C TYR A 205 3.77 -18.85 14.35
N ASP A 206 3.85 -20.09 14.80
CA ASP A 206 3.52 -20.49 16.17
C ASP A 206 4.43 -19.88 17.26
N MET A 207 5.25 -18.87 16.97
CA MET A 207 6.09 -18.22 17.98
C MET A 207 5.30 -17.46 19.07
N LEU A 208 3.99 -17.23 18.88
CA LEU A 208 3.08 -16.72 19.92
C LEU A 208 2.31 -17.83 20.68
N ARG A 209 2.68 -19.12 20.53
CA ARG A 209 2.03 -20.31 21.16
C ARG A 209 2.10 -20.41 22.70
N VAL A 210 2.49 -19.36 23.42
CA VAL A 210 2.47 -19.39 24.90
C VAL A 210 1.03 -19.55 25.45
N LEU A 211 -0.01 -19.40 24.63
CA LEU A 211 -1.41 -19.61 24.97
C LEU A 211 -1.95 -20.79 24.16
N GLY A 212 -2.15 -21.94 24.81
CA GLY A 212 -2.37 -23.24 24.18
C GLY A 212 -3.56 -23.39 23.21
N SER A 213 -3.55 -24.56 22.57
CA SER A 213 -4.49 -25.15 21.60
C SER A 213 -4.18 -24.92 20.12
N ASP A 214 -4.04 -26.05 19.41
CA ASP A 214 -3.86 -26.21 17.96
C ASP A 214 -5.05 -25.76 17.09
N ALA A 215 -6.08 -25.14 17.67
CA ALA A 215 -7.23 -24.65 16.94
C ALA A 215 -7.05 -23.17 16.55
N GLN A 216 -7.25 -22.86 15.26
CA GLN A 216 -7.49 -21.48 14.84
C GLN A 216 -8.60 -20.85 15.70
N PRO A 217 -8.48 -19.57 16.09
CA PRO A 217 -9.49 -18.91 16.90
C PRO A 217 -10.84 -18.98 16.19
N LYS A 218 -11.88 -19.42 16.89
CA LYS A 218 -13.25 -19.39 16.36
C LYS A 218 -13.69 -17.93 16.30
N LEU A 219 -13.71 -17.38 15.10
CA LEU A 219 -14.13 -16.01 14.82
C LEU A 219 -15.54 -15.99 14.22
N SER A 220 -16.23 -14.86 14.35
CA SER A 220 -17.46 -14.64 13.58
C SER A 220 -17.12 -14.53 12.08
N PRO A 221 -18.04 -14.83 11.14
CA PRO A 221 -17.78 -14.66 9.72
C PRO A 221 -17.35 -13.25 9.32
N GLN A 222 -17.88 -12.23 10.02
CA GLN A 222 -17.50 -10.83 9.82
C GLN A 222 -16.07 -10.57 10.29
N SER A 223 -15.68 -11.14 11.43
CA SER A 223 -14.31 -11.06 11.96
C SER A 223 -13.31 -11.79 11.05
N GLU A 224 -13.65 -12.98 10.53
CA GLU A 224 -12.81 -13.68 9.53
C GLU A 224 -12.57 -12.79 8.30
N CYS A 225 -13.63 -12.16 7.78
CA CYS A 225 -13.52 -11.19 6.68
C CYS A 225 -12.60 -10.01 7.04
N ALA A 226 -12.77 -9.41 8.22
CA ALA A 226 -11.94 -8.29 8.65
C ALA A 226 -10.46 -8.68 8.77
N VAL A 227 -10.15 -9.89 9.26
CA VAL A 227 -8.77 -10.41 9.32
C VAL A 227 -8.20 -10.57 7.91
N VAL A 228 -8.95 -11.17 6.98
CA VAL A 228 -8.49 -11.36 5.60
C VAL A 228 -8.24 -10.01 4.91
N LEU A 229 -9.14 -9.04 5.05
CA LEU A 229 -8.94 -7.70 4.49
C LEU A 229 -7.73 -7.00 5.12
N THR A 230 -7.54 -7.09 6.44
CA THR A 230 -6.38 -6.53 7.14
C THR A 230 -5.09 -7.17 6.68
N TYR A 231 -5.08 -8.49 6.50
CA TYR A 231 -3.92 -9.20 5.99
C TYR A 231 -3.56 -8.78 4.57
N LEU A 232 -4.56 -8.67 3.68
CA LEU A 232 -4.34 -8.21 2.31
C LEU A 232 -3.84 -6.76 2.27
N ASP A 233 -4.39 -5.87 3.10
CA ASP A 233 -3.94 -4.49 3.20
C ASP A 233 -2.51 -4.39 3.73
N LEU A 234 -2.18 -5.12 4.81
CA LEU A 234 -0.84 -5.13 5.38
C LEU A 234 0.19 -5.71 4.39
N THR A 235 -0.14 -6.82 3.73
CA THR A 235 0.81 -7.49 2.82
C THR A 235 0.91 -6.81 1.47
N LEU A 236 -0.20 -6.58 0.77
CA LEU A 236 -0.22 -6.02 -0.58
C LEU A 236 -0.24 -4.49 -0.59
N GLY A 237 -0.86 -3.87 0.42
CA GLY A 237 -0.93 -2.41 0.56
C GLY A 237 0.30 -1.82 1.24
N CYS A 238 1.02 -2.55 2.09
CA CYS A 238 2.17 -2.01 2.82
C CYS A 238 3.48 -2.77 2.60
N LEU A 239 3.57 -4.05 3.01
CA LEU A 239 4.83 -4.79 3.08
C LEU A 239 5.46 -5.05 1.71
N LEU A 240 4.70 -5.57 0.74
CA LEU A 240 5.20 -5.86 -0.59
C LEU A 240 5.69 -4.58 -1.30
N PRO A 241 4.91 -3.49 -1.36
CA PRO A 241 5.42 -2.23 -1.90
C PRO A 241 6.63 -1.68 -1.15
N ALA A 242 6.67 -1.79 0.19
CA ALA A 242 7.81 -1.37 0.99
C ALA A 242 9.08 -2.14 0.63
N LEU A 243 9.00 -3.46 0.42
CA LEU A 243 10.12 -4.29 -0.03
C LEU A 243 10.60 -3.89 -1.43
N VAL A 244 9.67 -3.68 -2.37
CA VAL A 244 9.99 -3.23 -3.73
C VAL A 244 10.68 -1.87 -3.69
N GLN A 245 10.16 -0.94 -2.89
CA GLN A 245 10.76 0.39 -2.76
C GLN A 245 12.11 0.34 -2.05
N ALA A 246 12.25 -0.45 -0.98
CA ALA A 246 13.52 -0.62 -0.26
C ALA A 246 14.61 -1.16 -1.20
N ALA A 247 14.29 -2.16 -2.02
CA ALA A 247 15.22 -2.69 -3.02
C ALA A 247 15.61 -1.64 -4.07
N ALA A 248 14.63 -0.89 -4.57
CA ALA A 248 14.87 0.16 -5.57
C ALA A 248 15.69 1.34 -5.00
N GLU A 249 15.33 1.85 -3.82
CA GLU A 249 16.01 2.96 -3.14
C GLU A 249 17.44 2.56 -2.74
N THR A 250 17.63 1.36 -2.19
CA THR A 250 18.96 0.83 -1.84
C THR A 250 19.87 0.69 -3.06
N ARG A 251 19.35 0.14 -4.17
CA ARG A 251 20.13 0.06 -5.42
C ARG A 251 20.59 1.42 -5.91
N LEU A 252 19.69 2.41 -5.92
CA LEU A 252 20.01 3.78 -6.32
C LEU A 252 21.01 4.44 -5.36
N TYR A 253 20.91 4.16 -4.06
CA TYR A 253 21.84 4.66 -3.05
C TYR A 253 23.25 4.06 -3.21
N VAL A 254 23.36 2.76 -3.49
CA VAL A 254 24.66 2.11 -3.77
C VAL A 254 25.30 2.73 -5.02
N GLN A 255 24.53 2.95 -6.08
CA GLN A 255 25.00 3.65 -7.28
C GLN A 255 25.49 5.07 -6.95
N HIS A 256 24.69 5.83 -6.20
CA HIS A 256 25.03 7.19 -5.76
C HIS A 256 26.35 7.22 -4.98
N SER A 257 26.50 6.33 -4.01
CA SER A 257 27.70 6.21 -3.17
C SER A 257 28.94 5.80 -3.98
N ALA A 258 28.78 4.98 -5.01
CA ALA A 258 29.86 4.63 -5.93
C ALA A 258 30.29 5.83 -6.80
N GLU A 259 29.34 6.59 -7.34
CA GLU A 259 29.62 7.80 -8.13
C GLU A 259 30.34 8.87 -7.30
N ARG A 260 29.89 9.11 -6.06
CA ARG A 260 30.55 10.05 -5.15
C ARG A 260 31.99 9.65 -4.83
N ARG A 261 32.22 8.36 -4.53
CA ARG A 261 33.57 7.84 -4.29
C ARG A 261 34.50 8.03 -5.49
N ARG A 262 34.03 7.77 -6.72
CA ARG A 262 34.81 7.96 -7.95
C ARG A 262 35.22 9.42 -8.16
N LEU A 263 34.42 10.37 -7.68
CA LEU A 263 34.69 11.81 -7.78
C LEU A 263 35.41 12.39 -6.54
N GLY A 264 35.83 11.55 -5.58
CA GLY A 264 36.46 12.02 -4.34
C GLY A 264 35.52 12.81 -3.43
N LEU A 265 34.20 12.73 -3.64
CA LEU A 265 33.22 13.42 -2.81
C LEU A 265 33.04 12.69 -1.47
N PRO A 266 32.74 13.41 -0.37
CA PRO A 266 32.51 12.80 0.92
C PRO A 266 31.30 11.86 0.87
N ARG A 267 31.37 10.77 1.63
CA ARG A 267 30.24 9.85 1.84
C ARG A 267 29.02 10.60 2.38
N GLU A 268 27.84 10.15 1.97
CA GLU A 268 26.58 10.59 2.56
C GLU A 268 26.54 10.28 4.07
N ARG A 269 25.89 11.12 4.85
CA ARG A 269 25.83 11.02 6.31
C ARG A 269 24.40 11.11 6.82
N GLY A 270 24.19 10.67 8.05
CA GLY A 270 22.91 10.74 8.74
C GLY A 270 22.18 9.39 8.82
N TRP A 271 21.03 9.39 9.50
CA TRP A 271 20.28 8.16 9.76
C TRP A 271 19.85 7.43 8.49
N GLN A 272 19.37 8.16 7.48
CA GLN A 272 18.93 7.54 6.23
C GLN A 272 20.08 6.85 5.49
N ALA A 273 21.28 7.45 5.47
CA ALA A 273 22.46 6.84 4.87
C ALA A 273 22.78 5.49 5.54
N ARG A 274 22.77 5.46 6.88
CA ARG A 274 22.99 4.22 7.67
C ARG A 274 21.96 3.15 7.32
N VAL A 275 20.67 3.47 7.27
CA VAL A 275 19.62 2.50 6.92
C VAL A 275 19.89 1.86 5.54
N HIS A 276 20.33 2.65 4.56
CA HIS A 276 20.64 2.10 3.23
C HIS A 276 21.93 1.30 3.19
N ASP A 277 22.95 1.68 3.97
CA ASP A 277 24.17 0.90 4.11
C ASP A 277 23.85 -0.49 4.70
N GLU A 278 23.05 -0.55 5.78
CA GLU A 278 22.59 -1.79 6.41
C GLU A 278 21.73 -2.63 5.46
N LEU A 279 20.79 -2.01 4.73
CA LEU A 279 19.98 -2.72 3.73
C LEU A 279 20.84 -3.27 2.57
N ALA A 280 21.86 -2.55 2.15
CA ALA A 280 22.77 -2.98 1.09
C ALA A 280 23.65 -4.14 1.55
N GLU A 281 24.10 -4.13 2.81
CA GLU A 281 24.85 -5.23 3.42
C GLU A 281 23.96 -6.47 3.59
N LEU A 282 22.76 -6.29 4.15
CA LEU A 282 21.78 -7.35 4.29
C LEU A 282 21.43 -8.00 2.94
N ALA A 283 21.22 -7.20 1.90
CA ALA A 283 20.94 -7.71 0.55
C ALA A 283 22.08 -8.55 -0.04
N GLN A 284 23.33 -8.34 0.38
CA GLN A 284 24.49 -9.12 -0.04
C GLN A 284 24.70 -10.36 0.83
N ALA A 285 24.38 -10.28 2.13
CA ALA A 285 24.55 -11.37 3.08
C ALA A 285 23.46 -12.46 2.95
N LEU A 286 22.27 -12.10 2.45
CA LEU A 286 21.15 -13.02 2.37
C LEU A 286 21.24 -13.97 1.16
N SER A 287 21.31 -15.26 1.47
CA SER A 287 21.02 -16.30 0.48
C SER A 287 19.52 -16.36 0.15
N TRP A 288 19.18 -16.87 -1.04
CA TRP A 288 17.78 -17.04 -1.46
C TRP A 288 16.94 -17.88 -0.48
N PRO A 289 17.46 -19.00 0.09
CA PRO A 289 16.73 -19.74 1.12
C PRO A 289 16.45 -18.91 2.38
N GLN A 290 17.40 -18.11 2.86
CA GLN A 290 17.20 -17.25 4.02
C GLN A 290 16.16 -16.16 3.73
N ALA A 291 16.21 -15.55 2.54
CA ALA A 291 15.21 -14.58 2.11
C ALA A 291 13.80 -15.19 2.06
N ALA A 292 13.66 -16.42 1.55
CA ALA A 292 12.40 -17.15 1.52
C ALA A 292 11.87 -17.43 2.93
N ILE A 293 12.73 -17.87 3.86
CA ILE A 293 12.35 -18.11 5.26
C ILE A 293 11.89 -16.81 5.93
N MET A 294 12.64 -15.72 5.77
CA MET A 294 12.25 -14.43 6.35
C MET A 294 10.97 -13.88 5.76
N LEU A 295 10.73 -14.06 4.46
CA LEU A 295 9.47 -13.71 3.83
C LEU A 295 8.33 -14.53 4.44
N TRP A 296 8.51 -15.84 4.58
CA TRP A 296 7.50 -16.70 5.20
C TRP A 296 7.21 -16.31 6.66
N VAL A 297 8.24 -16.04 7.48
CA VAL A 297 8.10 -15.51 8.85
C VAL A 297 7.34 -14.20 8.85
N THR A 298 7.69 -13.27 7.96
CA THR A 298 7.06 -11.95 7.85
C THR A 298 5.57 -12.06 7.51
N LEU A 299 5.22 -12.96 6.58
CA LEU A 299 3.82 -13.24 6.24
C LEU A 299 3.07 -13.85 7.43
N GLY A 300 3.68 -14.76 8.18
CA GLY A 300 3.10 -15.29 9.42
C GLY A 300 2.83 -14.22 10.48
N VAL A 301 3.82 -13.36 10.74
CA VAL A 301 3.68 -12.22 11.66
C VAL A 301 2.60 -11.24 11.20
N ALA A 302 2.52 -10.97 9.89
CA ALA A 302 1.47 -10.12 9.32
C ALA A 302 0.07 -10.69 9.57
N PHE A 303 -0.09 -12.03 9.51
CA PHE A 303 -1.36 -12.68 9.84
C PHE A 303 -1.70 -12.57 11.33
N ASP A 304 -0.73 -12.77 12.22
CA ASP A 304 -0.95 -12.58 13.66
C ASP A 304 -1.32 -11.11 14.01
N LEU A 305 -0.68 -10.13 13.36
CA LEU A 305 -1.05 -8.72 13.52
C LEU A 305 -2.47 -8.43 13.00
N ALA A 306 -2.87 -9.05 11.88
CA ALA A 306 -4.23 -8.95 11.36
C ALA A 306 -5.27 -9.55 12.32
N LEU A 307 -4.96 -10.68 12.96
CA LEU A 307 -5.77 -11.27 14.02
C LEU A 307 -5.93 -10.34 15.22
N LEU A 308 -4.84 -9.68 15.65
CA LEU A 308 -4.86 -8.74 16.76
C LEU A 308 -5.67 -7.48 16.43
N ALA A 309 -5.58 -6.98 15.19
CA ALA A 309 -6.28 -5.77 14.76
C ALA A 309 -7.78 -5.97 14.54
N ALA A 310 -8.23 -7.22 14.36
CA ALA A 310 -9.64 -7.57 14.16
C ALA A 310 -10.42 -7.88 15.46
N LYS A 311 -9.73 -7.89 16.61
CA LYS A 311 -10.35 -7.98 17.95
C LYS A 311 -10.77 -6.61 18.44
#